data_AF-A0A2J7QS87-F1
#
_entry.id   AF-A0A2J7QS87-F1
#
_cell.length_a   1.000
_cell.length_b   1.000
_cell.length_c   1.000
_cell.angle_alpha   90.00
_cell.angle_beta   90.00
_cell.angle_gamma   90.00
#
_symmetry.space_group_name_H-M   'P 1'
#
loop_
_entity.id
_entity.type
_entity.pdbx_description
1 polymer ?
#
loop_
_entity_poly.entity_id
_entity_poly.type
_entity_poly.pdbx_seq_one_letter_code
_entity_poly.pdbx_strand_id
1 'polypeptide(L)'
;MVACMQFVNIVVHSVEDMNFRVHLQYEFTKLGLDDYLEKLRHTESEELQVQISAYLDNVFDVAALMEDSETKTAALEKVAELEDELGHVSCSYNKLILFE
;
A
#
# COMPACT_ATOMS: atom_id res chain seq x y z
N MET A 1 7.12 -3.23 -28.39
CA MET A 1 7.30 -3.35 -26.92
C MET A 1 5.99 -3.14 -26.15
N VAL A 2 5.11 -2.22 -26.56
CA VAL A 2 3.81 -1.96 -25.90
C VAL A 2 3.01 -3.25 -25.58
N ALA A 3 2.76 -4.11 -26.57
CA ALA A 3 2.02 -5.36 -26.37
C ALA A 3 2.71 -6.35 -25.41
N CYS A 4 4.05 -6.35 -25.35
CA CYS A 4 4.79 -7.18 -24.40
C CYS A 4 4.60 -6.67 -22.98
N MET A 5 4.69 -5.35 -22.78
CA MET A 5 4.46 -4.75 -21.47
C MET A 5 3.03 -4.96 -20.99
N GLN A 6 2.06 -4.81 -21.90
CA GLN A 6 0.66 -5.06 -21.62
C GLN A 6 0.39 -6.53 -21.24
N PHE A 7 1.07 -7.48 -21.89
CA PHE A 7 1.01 -8.89 -21.50
C PHE A 7 1.53 -9.11 -20.07
N VAL A 8 2.69 -8.55 -19.73
CA VAL A 8 3.24 -8.65 -18.37
C VAL A 8 2.29 -8.04 -17.34
N ASN A 9 1.71 -6.86 -17.63
CA ASN A 9 0.71 -6.22 -16.77
C ASN A 9 -0.47 -7.13 -16.49
N ILE A 10 -1.00 -7.79 -17.52
CA ILE A 10 -2.12 -8.72 -17.36
C ILE A 10 -1.69 -9.93 -16.53
N VAL A 11 -0.59 -10.60 -16.90
CA VAL A 11 -0.14 -11.81 -16.22
C VAL A 11 0.11 -11.60 -14.73
N VAL A 12 0.77 -10.49 -14.37
CA VAL A 12 1.14 -10.22 -12.97
C VAL A 12 -0.06 -9.68 -12.19
N HIS A 13 -0.82 -8.74 -12.75
CA HIS A 13 -1.79 -7.95 -11.96
C HIS A 13 -3.25 -8.37 -12.10
N SER A 14 -3.61 -9.26 -13.04
CA SER A 14 -5.00 -9.71 -13.21
C SER A 14 -5.39 -10.91 -12.34
N VAL A 15 -4.50 -11.40 -11.47
CA VAL A 15 -4.78 -12.55 -10.61
C VAL A 15 -5.59 -12.16 -9.38
N GLU A 16 -6.51 -13.03 -8.94
CA GLU A 16 -7.39 -12.77 -7.80
C GLU A 16 -6.68 -12.94 -6.44
N ASP A 17 -5.80 -13.92 -6.32
CA ASP A 17 -5.03 -14.17 -5.09
C ASP A 17 -3.84 -13.21 -5.00
N MET A 18 -3.86 -12.36 -3.97
CA MET A 18 -2.82 -11.36 -3.73
C MET A 18 -1.45 -11.99 -3.39
N ASN A 19 -1.41 -13.15 -2.74
CA ASN A 19 -0.14 -13.84 -2.47
C ASN A 19 0.47 -14.38 -3.76
N PHE A 20 -0.38 -14.91 -4.65
CA PHE A 20 0.06 -15.37 -5.96
C PHE A 20 0.52 -14.21 -6.84
N ARG A 21 -0.17 -13.06 -6.76
CA ARG A 21 0.28 -11.81 -7.41
C ARG A 21 1.68 -11.40 -6.99
N VAL A 22 1.92 -11.32 -5.68
CA VAL A 22 3.24 -10.98 -5.12
C VAL A 22 4.30 -12.00 -5.56
N HIS A 23 3.96 -13.28 -5.59
CA HIS A 23 4.86 -14.31 -6.08
C HIS A 23 5.24 -14.10 -7.55
N LEU A 24 4.27 -13.88 -8.44
CA LEU A 24 4.52 -13.61 -9.85
C LEU A 24 5.35 -12.34 -10.05
N GLN A 25 5.01 -11.26 -9.34
CA GLN A 25 5.78 -10.01 -9.38
C GLN A 25 7.25 -10.27 -9.02
N TYR A 26 7.50 -11.02 -7.94
CA TYR A 26 8.85 -11.33 -7.49
C TYR A 26 9.65 -12.18 -8.49
N GLU A 27 9.00 -13.10 -9.20
CA GLU A 27 9.65 -13.85 -10.28
C GLU A 27 10.11 -12.92 -11.42
N PHE A 28 9.32 -11.90 -11.80
CA PHE A 28 9.74 -10.90 -12.78
C PHE A 28 10.83 -9.95 -12.25
N THR A 29 10.76 -9.55 -10.98
CA THR A 29 11.84 -8.81 -10.32
C THR A 29 13.17 -9.57 -10.38
N LYS A 30 13.16 -10.87 -10.10
CA LYS A 30 14.35 -11.74 -10.19
C LYS A 30 14.92 -11.85 -11.60
N LEU A 31 14.07 -11.77 -12.62
CA LEU A 31 14.49 -11.72 -14.02
C LEU A 31 15.07 -10.34 -14.43
N GLY A 32 15.08 -9.36 -13.52
CA GLY A 32 15.61 -8.02 -13.74
C GLY A 32 14.63 -7.10 -14.48
N LEU A 33 13.33 -7.39 -14.43
CA LEU A 33 12.33 -6.57 -15.10
C LEU A 33 12.34 -5.12 -14.56
N ASP A 34 12.39 -4.96 -13.24
CA ASP A 34 12.28 -3.64 -12.61
C ASP A 34 13.45 -2.71 -13.02
N ASP A 35 14.68 -3.23 -13.00
CA ASP A 35 15.88 -2.53 -13.46
C ASP A 35 15.81 -2.17 -14.96
N TYR A 36 15.16 -3.01 -15.75
CA TYR A 36 14.98 -2.78 -17.18
C TYR A 36 13.93 -1.69 -17.44
N LEU A 37 12.82 -1.71 -16.69
CA LEU A 37 11.75 -0.71 -16.80
C LEU A 37 12.23 0.67 -16.35
N GLU A 38 13.08 0.76 -15.33
CA GLU A 38 13.65 2.03 -14.88
C GLU A 38 14.51 2.68 -15.97
N LYS A 39 15.26 1.89 -16.76
CA LYS A 39 16.01 2.40 -17.92
C LYS A 39 15.09 2.83 -19.06
N LEU A 40 13.95 2.17 -19.22
CA LEU A 40 12.95 2.46 -20.26
C LEU A 40 12.00 3.61 -19.91
N ARG A 41 12.03 4.13 -18.67
CA ARG A 41 11.15 5.24 -18.23
C ARG A 41 11.31 6.52 -19.05
N HIS A 42 12.42 6.68 -19.75
CA HIS A 42 12.72 7.83 -20.63
C HIS A 42 12.50 7.53 -22.12
N THR A 43 11.73 6.49 -22.44
CA THR A 43 11.32 6.22 -23.82
C THR A 43 10.53 7.39 -24.41
N GLU A 44 10.75 7.69 -25.70
CA GLU A 44 9.96 8.70 -26.44
C GLU A 44 8.55 8.21 -26.79
N SER A 45 8.27 6.91 -26.60
CA SER A 45 6.97 6.32 -26.91
C SER A 45 5.99 6.51 -25.75
N GLU A 46 5.04 7.44 -25.91
CA GLU A 46 3.97 7.71 -24.94
C GLU A 46 3.15 6.46 -24.59
N GLU A 47 2.77 5.66 -25.60
CA GLU A 47 2.01 4.43 -25.38
C GLU A 47 2.76 3.43 -24.50
N LEU A 48 4.07 3.29 -24.70
CA LEU A 48 4.91 2.43 -23.88
C LEU A 48 5.05 3.00 -22.47
N GLN A 49 5.23 4.31 -22.34
CA GLN A 49 5.35 4.99 -21.06
C GLN A 49 4.09 4.78 -20.20
N VAL A 50 2.89 4.85 -20.80
CA VAL A 50 1.63 4.54 -20.11
C VAL A 50 1.63 3.11 -19.57
N GLN A 51 2.09 2.13 -20.35
CA GLN A 51 2.13 0.73 -19.89
C GLN A 51 3.18 0.51 -18.78
N ILE A 52 4.32 1.20 -18.83
CA ILE A 52 5.35 1.14 -17.79
C ILE A 52 4.83 1.77 -16.50
N SER A 53 4.25 2.97 -16.56
CA SER A 53 3.67 3.62 -15.37
C SER A 53 2.57 2.76 -14.76
N ALA A 54 1.68 2.20 -15.59
CA ALA A 54 0.63 1.32 -15.11
C ALA A 54 1.15 0.05 -14.41
N TYR A 55 2.33 -0.46 -14.79
CA TYR A 55 2.98 -1.55 -14.05
C TYR A 55 3.47 -1.07 -12.69
N LEU A 56 4.26 0.02 -12.68
CA LEU A 56 4.90 0.56 -11.49
C LEU A 56 3.88 0.99 -10.43
N ASP A 57 2.78 1.63 -10.85
CA ASP A 57 1.68 2.04 -9.96
C ASP A 57 0.96 0.84 -9.31
N ASN A 58 1.06 -0.34 -9.93
CA ASN A 58 0.41 -1.57 -9.48
C ASN A 58 1.36 -2.54 -8.76
N VAL A 59 2.62 -2.15 -8.54
CA VAL A 59 3.58 -2.95 -7.78
C VAL A 59 3.13 -3.07 -6.33
N PHE A 60 3.17 -4.30 -5.80
CA PHE A 60 2.90 -4.58 -4.40
C PHE A 60 4.18 -4.47 -3.57
N ASP A 61 4.24 -3.47 -2.68
CA ASP A 61 5.26 -3.35 -1.65
C ASP A 61 4.73 -3.89 -0.31
N VAL A 62 5.04 -5.16 -0.05
CA VAL A 62 4.60 -5.84 1.18
C VAL A 62 5.26 -5.24 2.42
N ALA A 63 6.48 -4.72 2.31
CA ALA A 63 7.19 -4.15 3.44
C ALA A 63 6.54 -2.83 3.88
N ALA A 64 6.28 -1.93 2.92
CA ALA A 64 5.58 -0.68 3.18
C ALA A 64 4.17 -0.90 3.77
N LEU A 65 3.41 -1.87 3.22
CA LEU A 65 2.08 -2.21 3.73
C LEU A 65 2.11 -2.74 5.17
N MET A 66 3.17 -3.48 5.53
CA MET A 66 3.34 -3.99 6.89
C MET A 66 3.66 -2.84 7.86
N GLU A 67 4.58 -1.94 7.49
CA GLU A 67 4.91 -0.75 8.28
C GLU A 67 3.69 0.17 8.49
N ASP A 68 2.88 0.38 7.45
CA ASP A 68 1.64 1.14 7.52
C ASP A 68 0.63 0.50 8.48
N SER A 69 0.52 -0.83 8.46
CA SER A 69 -0.37 -1.57 9.37
C SER A 69 0.07 -1.48 10.83
N GLU A 70 1.38 -1.54 11.09
CA GLU A 70 1.94 -1.36 12.43
C GLU A 70 1.69 0.06 12.95
N THR A 71 1.95 1.06 12.11
CA THR A 71 1.69 2.48 12.41
C THR A 71 0.21 2.72 12.71
N LYS A 72 -0.69 2.15 11.89
CA LYS A 72 -2.14 2.22 12.11
C LYS A 72 -2.55 1.60 13.45
N THR A 73 -1.95 0.46 13.80
CA THR A 73 -2.26 -0.22 15.07
C THR A 73 -1.85 0.63 16.25
N ALA A 74 -0.64 1.20 16.24
CA ALA A 74 -0.18 2.12 17.28
C ALA A 74 -1.06 3.37 17.41
N ALA A 75 -1.53 3.92 16.29
CA ALA A 75 -2.45 5.06 16.31
C ALA A 75 -3.80 4.71 16.95
N LEU A 76 -4.35 3.52 16.66
CA LEU A 76 -5.60 3.05 17.26
C LEU A 76 -5.47 2.83 18.77
N GLU A 77 -4.33 2.32 19.24
CA GLU A 77 -4.05 2.20 20.68
C GLU A 77 -4.05 3.58 21.36
N LYS A 78 -3.44 4.59 20.73
CA LYS A 78 -3.46 5.97 21.24
C LYS A 78 -4.86 6.58 21.28
N VAL A 79 -5.70 6.28 20.28
CA VAL A 79 -7.11 6.71 20.30
C VAL A 79 -7.86 6.08 21.47
N ALA A 80 -7.69 4.77 21.70
CA ALA A 80 -8.34 4.08 22.81
C ALA A 80 -7.92 4.63 24.19
N GLU A 81 -6.63 4.93 24.38
CA GLU A 81 -6.12 5.59 25.60
C GLU A 81 -6.80 6.96 25.83
N LEU A 82 -6.90 7.79 24.79
CA LEU A 82 -7.54 9.11 24.88
C LEU A 82 -9.05 9.02 25.15
N GLU A 83 -9.73 8.03 24.56
CA GLU A 83 -11.15 7.79 24.81
C GLU A 83 -11.41 7.40 26.28
N ASP A 84 -10.54 6.59 26.88
CA ASP A 84 -10.62 6.21 28.30
C ASP A 84 -10.37 7.41 29.23
N GLU A 85 -9.32 8.21 28.95
CA GLU A 85 -9.04 9.45 29.69
C GLU A 85 -10.22 10.43 29.64
N LEU A 86 -10.82 10.61 28.46
CA LEU A 86 -12.00 11.46 28.30
C LEU A 86 -13.21 10.94 29.10
N GLY A 87 -13.42 9.61 29.11
CA GLY A 87 -14.43 8.97 29.93
C GLY A 87 -14.24 9.23 31.43
N HIS A 88 -13.00 9.12 31.91
CA HIS A 88 -12.63 9.41 33.29
C HIS A 88 -12.89 10.87 33.67
N VAL A 89 -12.48 11.81 32.81
CA VAL A 89 -12.71 13.24 33.02
C VAL A 89 -14.20 13.56 33.00
N SER A 90 -14.96 13.01 32.04
CA SER A 90 -16.41 13.20 31.93
C SER A 90 -17.17 12.69 33.16
N CYS A 91 -16.81 11.52 33.69
CA CYS A 91 -17.38 10.99 34.92
C CYS A 91 -17.11 11.90 36.13
N SER A 92 -15.87 12.39 36.23
CA SER A 92 -15.44 13.28 37.32
C SER A 92 -16.16 14.63 37.27
N TYR A 93 -16.31 15.19 36.07
CA TYR A 93 -17.04 16.43 35.84
C TYR A 93 -18.53 16.31 36.21
N ASN A 94 -19.19 15.21 35.79
CA ASN A 94 -20.59 14.96 36.14
C ASN A 94 -20.80 14.80 37.66
N LYS A 95 -19.85 14.17 38.38
CA LYS A 95 -19.90 14.13 39.84
C LYS A 95 -19.80 15.53 40.44
N LEU A 96 -18.90 16.37 39.95
CA LEU A 96 -18.72 17.72 40.48
C LEU A 96 -20.01 18.55 40.38
N ILE A 97 -20.68 18.51 39.22
CA ILE A 97 -21.96 19.21 39.01
C ILE A 97 -23.06 18.71 39.94
N LEU A 98 -23.09 17.41 40.27
CA LEU A 98 -24.11 16.85 41.16
C LEU A 98 -23.94 17.26 42.64
N PHE A 99 -22.78 17.80 43.02
CA PHE A 99 -22.49 18.26 44.39
C PHE A 99 -22.56 19.79 44.56
N GLU A 100 -22.85 20.56 43.49
CA GLU A 100 -23.23 21.98 43.54
C GLU A 100 -24.75 22.18 43.48
#